data_AF-A0A524AWS7-F1
#
_entry.id   AF-A0A524AWS7-F1
#
_cell.length_a   1.000
_cell.length_b   1.000
_cell.length_c   1.000
_cell.angle_alpha   90.00
_cell.angle_beta   90.00
_cell.angle_gamma   90.00
#
_symmetry.space_group_name_H-M   'P 1'
#
loop_
_entity.id
_entity.type
_entity.pdbx_description
1 polymer ?
#
loop_
_entity_poly.entity_id
_entity_poly.type
_entity_poly.pdbx_seq_one_letter_code
_entity_poly.pdbx_strand_id
1 'polypeptide(L)'
;MKKDLISNDVQLSPEGKLIHLLGLEGLSKKHLTHILDVADSLIDDAGNLKKSKALDDMSVANLFFEPSTRTRNTFEIAGKRTSANIINVDLANSAT
;
A
#
# COMPACT_ATOMS: atom_id res chain seq x y z
N MET A 1 1.15 -18.11 -12.95
CA MET A 1 1.80 -17.79 -11.66
C MET A 1 1.70 -19.01 -10.77
N LYS A 2 2.81 -19.63 -10.33
CA LYS A 2 2.74 -20.76 -9.40
C LYS A 2 2.29 -20.20 -8.04
N LYS A 3 1.16 -20.69 -7.53
CA LYS A 3 0.53 -20.21 -6.29
C LYS A 3 1.44 -20.44 -5.06
N ASP A 4 2.40 -21.34 -5.22
CA ASP A 4 3.28 -21.86 -4.15
C ASP A 4 4.53 -20.99 -3.91
N LEU A 5 4.71 -19.88 -4.63
CA LEU A 5 5.94 -19.06 -4.56
C LEU A 5 5.82 -17.79 -3.71
N ILE A 6 4.62 -17.35 -3.36
CA ILE A 6 4.42 -16.17 -2.51
C ILE A 6 3.90 -16.65 -1.16
N SER A 7 4.81 -16.79 -0.19
CA SER A 7 4.44 -17.04 1.20
C SER A 7 3.84 -15.78 1.82
N ASN A 8 2.72 -15.95 2.52
CA ASN A 8 2.08 -14.90 3.32
C ASN A 8 2.50 -14.94 4.80
N ASP A 9 3.52 -15.73 5.14
CA ASP A 9 3.90 -16.00 6.54
C ASP A 9 4.44 -14.75 7.25
N VAL A 10 4.92 -13.76 6.48
CA VAL A 10 5.48 -12.51 7.00
C VAL A 10 4.48 -11.36 7.10
N GLN A 11 3.18 -11.60 6.87
CA GLN A 11 2.18 -10.53 6.91
C GLN A 11 1.97 -9.91 8.29
N LEU A 12 2.16 -10.70 9.36
CA LEU A 12 1.90 -10.29 10.73
C LEU A 12 3.20 -10.22 11.54
N SER A 13 3.28 -9.25 12.45
CA SER A 13 4.31 -9.24 13.50
C SER A 13 4.08 -10.37 14.51
N PRO A 14 5.06 -10.69 15.39
CA PRO A 14 4.87 -11.67 16.47
C PRO A 14 3.68 -11.38 17.39
N GLU A 15 3.28 -10.11 17.49
CA GLU A 15 2.12 -9.64 18.27
C GLU A 15 0.80 -9.71 17.47
N GLY A 16 0.83 -10.23 16.25
CA GLY A 16 -0.33 -10.35 15.37
C GLY A 16 -0.74 -9.05 14.67
N LYS A 17 0.11 -8.02 14.67
CA LYS A 17 -0.17 -6.76 13.96
C LYS A 17 0.11 -6.93 12.47
N LEU A 18 -0.80 -6.47 11.62
CA LEU A 18 -0.59 -6.43 10.17
C LEU A 18 0.56 -5.46 9.82
N ILE A 19 1.60 -5.96 9.16
CA ILE A 19 2.78 -5.19 8.73
C ILE A 19 3.01 -5.26 7.21
N HIS A 20 2.54 -6.30 6.54
CA HIS A 20 2.58 -6.43 5.08
C HIS A 20 1.23 -6.88 4.52
N LEU A 21 0.90 -6.43 3.30
CA LEU A 21 -0.29 -6.85 2.54
C LEU A 21 0.18 -7.50 1.23
N LEU A 22 0.53 -8.79 1.31
CA LEU A 22 1.03 -9.59 0.18
C LEU A 22 -0.10 -10.34 -0.52
N GLY A 23 -1.14 -10.68 0.23
CA GLY A 23 -2.38 -11.30 -0.23
C GLY A 23 -3.46 -11.21 0.84
N LEU A 24 -4.60 -11.87 0.59
CA LEU A 24 -5.71 -11.93 1.57
C LEU A 24 -5.70 -13.23 2.38
N GLU A 25 -4.96 -14.24 1.91
CA GLU A 25 -4.83 -15.51 2.62
C GLU A 25 -4.09 -15.31 3.95
N GLY A 26 -4.56 -16.00 4.99
CA GLY A 26 -4.06 -15.84 6.36
C GLY A 26 -4.56 -14.58 7.08
N LEU A 27 -5.25 -13.65 6.41
CA LEU A 27 -5.83 -12.49 7.07
C LEU A 27 -7.19 -12.82 7.71
N SER A 28 -7.31 -12.54 9.01
CA SER A 28 -8.58 -12.63 9.70
C SER A 28 -9.58 -11.59 9.18
N LYS A 29 -10.89 -11.86 9.35
CA LYS A 29 -11.95 -10.87 9.10
C LYS A 29 -11.66 -9.54 9.80
N LYS A 30 -11.14 -9.58 11.03
CA LYS A 30 -10.79 -8.39 11.81
C LYS A 30 -9.74 -7.53 11.10
N HIS A 31 -8.71 -8.14 10.51
CA HIS A 31 -7.69 -7.41 9.75
C HIS A 31 -8.30 -6.72 8.53
N LEU A 32 -9.14 -7.44 7.79
CA LEU A 32 -9.77 -6.90 6.58
C LEU A 32 -10.73 -5.75 6.91
N THR A 33 -11.60 -5.92 7.91
CA THR A 33 -12.50 -4.85 8.36
C THR A 33 -11.71 -3.64 8.86
N HIS A 34 -10.61 -3.85 9.58
CA HIS A 34 -9.78 -2.73 10.03
C HIS A 34 -9.18 -1.92 8.88
N ILE A 35 -8.74 -2.57 7.79
CA ILE A 35 -8.27 -1.85 6.58
C ILE A 35 -9.39 -0.98 6.00
N LEU A 36 -10.62 -1.51 5.94
CA LEU A 36 -11.78 -0.77 5.43
C LEU A 36 -12.16 0.39 6.35
N ASP A 37 -12.17 0.18 7.68
CA ASP A 37 -12.46 1.24 8.65
C ASP A 37 -11.44 2.39 8.55
N VAL A 38 -10.15 2.06 8.34
CA VAL A 38 -9.12 3.06 8.10
C VAL A 38 -9.37 3.78 6.77
N ALA A 39 -9.68 3.05 5.70
CA ALA A 39 -9.98 3.65 4.40
C ALA A 39 -11.16 4.65 4.47
N ASP A 40 -12.24 4.29 5.15
CA ASP A 40 -13.40 5.16 5.36
C ASP A 40 -13.02 6.41 6.16
N SER A 41 -12.14 6.27 7.16
CA SER A 41 -11.67 7.42 7.96
C SER A 41 -10.91 8.47 7.13
N LEU A 42 -10.33 8.07 5.99
CA LEU A 42 -9.58 8.94 5.08
C LEU A 42 -10.49 9.75 4.16
N ILE A 43 -11.80 9.53 4.16
CA ILE A 43 -12.78 10.26 3.36
C ILE A 43 -13.45 11.33 4.23
N ASP A 44 -13.57 12.55 3.72
CA ASP A 44 -14.31 13.64 4.37
C ASP A 44 -15.81 13.60 4.07
N ASP A 45 -16.58 14.44 4.75
CA ASP A 45 -18.04 14.47 4.63
C ASP A 45 -18.52 14.82 3.20
N ALA A 46 -17.64 15.41 2.38
CA ALA A 46 -17.91 15.72 0.98
C ALA A 46 -17.43 14.61 0.02
N GLY A 47 -16.95 13.47 0.53
CA GLY A 47 -16.48 12.33 -0.26
C GLY A 47 -15.06 12.47 -0.80
N ASN A 48 -14.28 13.45 -0.33
CA ASN A 48 -12.91 13.66 -0.81
C ASN A 48 -11.88 12.98 0.11
N LEU A 49 -10.77 12.54 -0.49
CA LEU A 49 -9.62 12.07 0.27
C LEU A 49 -9.02 13.22 1.11
N LYS A 50 -9.01 13.02 2.43
CA LYS A 50 -8.37 13.92 3.40
C LYS A 50 -6.88 14.03 3.13
N LYS A 51 -6.32 15.21 3.39
CA LYS A 51 -4.87 15.40 3.48
C LYS A 51 -4.43 15.09 4.91
N SER A 52 -3.30 14.43 5.07
CA SER A 52 -2.70 14.14 6.37
C SER A 52 -1.18 14.17 6.30
N LYS A 53 -0.55 14.21 7.48
CA LYS A 53 0.89 14.08 7.67
C LYS A 53 1.27 12.68 8.18
N ALA A 54 0.44 11.68 7.87
CA ALA A 54 0.61 10.34 8.43
C ALA A 54 1.93 9.67 8.03
N LEU A 55 2.49 10.06 6.87
CA LEU A 55 3.75 9.55 6.33
C LEU A 55 4.75 10.69 6.10
N ASP A 56 4.65 11.79 6.86
CA ASP A 56 5.63 12.88 6.80
C ASP A 56 7.05 12.33 7.05
N ASP A 57 8.04 12.83 6.31
CA ASP A 57 9.43 12.34 6.30
C ASP A 57 9.64 10.86 5.89
N MET A 58 8.59 10.14 5.49
CA MET A 58 8.70 8.77 4.99
C MET A 58 8.79 8.74 3.47
N SER A 59 9.64 7.86 2.95
CA SER A 59 9.74 7.59 1.51
C SER A 59 8.98 6.31 1.14
N VAL A 60 8.18 6.36 0.07
CA VAL A 60 7.42 5.22 -0.46
C VAL A 60 7.86 4.99 -1.89
N ALA A 61 8.43 3.81 -2.15
CA ALA A 61 8.87 3.41 -3.47
C ALA A 61 7.80 2.56 -4.18
N ASN A 62 7.47 2.94 -5.41
CA ASN A 62 6.59 2.20 -6.30
C ASN A 62 7.42 1.38 -7.28
N LEU A 63 7.34 0.05 -7.20
CA LEU A 63 8.03 -0.88 -8.10
C LEU A 63 7.00 -1.65 -8.92
N PHE A 64 7.01 -1.43 -10.25
CA PHE A 64 6.10 -2.09 -11.19
C PHE A 64 6.91 -2.85 -12.24
N PHE A 65 7.00 -4.17 -12.10
CA PHE A 65 7.67 -5.06 -13.07
C PHE A 65 6.89 -5.21 -14.38
N GLU A 66 5.59 -4.92 -14.34
CA GLU A 66 4.71 -4.86 -15.50
C GLU A 66 4.00 -3.50 -15.53
N PRO A 67 3.76 -2.88 -16.71
CA PRO A 67 3.07 -1.60 -16.78
C PRO A 67 1.67 -1.64 -16.15
N SER A 68 1.42 -0.79 -15.15
CA SER A 68 0.09 -0.61 -14.54
C SER A 68 -0.19 0.85 -14.19
N THR A 69 -0.71 1.61 -15.17
CA THR A 69 -0.95 3.05 -15.04
C THR A 69 -1.94 3.40 -13.93
N ARG A 70 -3.07 2.67 -13.84
CA ARG A 70 -4.11 2.98 -12.85
C ARG A 70 -3.62 2.76 -11.43
N THR A 71 -2.95 1.64 -11.17
CA THR A 71 -2.43 1.31 -9.84
C THR A 71 -1.33 2.30 -9.44
N ARG A 72 -0.38 2.60 -10.34
CA ARG A 72 0.66 3.61 -10.08
C ARG A 72 0.06 4.95 -9.69
N ASN A 73 -0.89 5.44 -10.49
CA ASN A 73 -1.55 6.72 -10.22
C ASN A 73 -2.24 6.73 -8.85
N THR A 74 -2.93 5.65 -8.46
CA THR A 74 -3.59 5.59 -7.15
C THR A 74 -2.60 5.63 -5.99
N PHE A 75 -1.46 4.92 -6.08
CA PHE A 75 -0.41 4.95 -5.05
C PHE A 75 0.26 6.33 -4.97
N GLU A 76 0.52 6.98 -6.11
CA GLU A 76 1.04 8.34 -6.13
C GLU A 76 0.09 9.36 -5.48
N ILE A 77 -1.21 9.27 -5.80
CA ILE A 77 -2.23 10.15 -5.21
C ILE A 77 -2.30 9.92 -3.69
N ALA A 78 -2.33 8.66 -3.25
CA ALA A 78 -2.38 8.31 -1.83
C ALA A 78 -1.16 8.87 -1.09
N GLY A 79 0.06 8.63 -1.60
CA GLY A 79 1.30 9.13 -1.01
C GLY A 79 1.34 10.66 -0.90
N LYS A 80 0.93 11.37 -1.95
CA LYS A 80 0.80 12.83 -1.94
C LYS A 80 -0.20 13.32 -0.89
N ARG A 81 -1.33 12.60 -0.70
CA ARG A 81 -2.34 12.96 0.30
C ARG A 81 -1.85 12.73 1.73
N THR A 82 -0.95 11.77 1.95
CA THR A 82 -0.37 11.46 3.26
C THR A 82 0.97 12.14 3.54
N SER A 83 1.41 13.06 2.68
CA SER A 83 2.70 13.78 2.75
C SER A 83 3.95 12.90 2.61
N ALA A 84 3.84 11.72 1.98
CA ALA A 84 4.97 10.85 1.72
C ALA A 84 5.84 11.37 0.55
N ASN A 85 7.14 11.13 0.61
CA ASN A 85 8.05 11.29 -0.52
C ASN A 85 7.93 10.07 -1.45
N ILE A 86 7.35 10.25 -2.64
CA ILE A 86 7.10 9.14 -3.58
C ILE A 86 8.26 8.98 -4.57
N ILE A 87 8.79 7.76 -4.64
CA ILE A 87 9.86 7.36 -5.55
C ILE A 87 9.28 6.36 -6.55
N ASN A 88 9.17 6.74 -7.82
CA ASN A 88 8.78 5.80 -8.88
C ASN A 88 10.04 5.20 -9.52
N VAL A 89 10.24 3.90 -9.35
CA VAL A 89 11.41 3.21 -9.91
C VAL A 89 11.09 2.80 -11.35
N ASP A 90 11.83 3.35 -12.29
CA ASP A 90 11.76 2.94 -13.69
C ASP A 90 12.72 1.79 -13.95
N LEU A 91 12.18 0.56 -13.92
CA LEU A 91 12.92 -0.67 -14.18
C LEU A 91 13.37 -0.80 -15.64
N ALA A 92 12.75 -0.09 -16.59
CA ALA A 92 13.19 -0.09 -17.98
C ALA A 92 14.46 0.75 -18.20
N ASN A 93 14.73 1.70 -17.30
CA ASN A 93 15.88 2.61 -17.37
C ASN A 93 16.93 2.39 -16.27
N SER A 94 16.66 1.52 -15.28
CA SER A 94 17.60 1.19 -14.20
C SER A 94 18.34 -0.09 -14.52
N ALA A 95 19.36 0.00 -15.39
CA ALA A 95 20.33 -1.05 -15.64
C ALA A 95 21.72 -0.56 -15.24
N THR A 96 22.38 -1.30 -14.35
CA THR A 96 23.85 -1.38 -14.29
C THR A 96 24.21 -2.82 -13.98
#